data_AF-A0A813ID48-F1
#
_entry.id   AF-A0A813ID48-F1
#
_cell.length_a   1.000
_cell.length_b   1.000
_cell.length_c   1.000
_cell.angle_alpha   90.00
_cell.angle_beta   90.00
_cell.angle_gamma   90.00
#
_symmetry.space_group_name_H-M   'P 1'
#
loop_
_entity.id
_entity.type
_entity.pdbx_description
1 polymer ?
#
loop_
_entity_poly.entity_id
_entity_poly.type
_entity_poly.pdbx_seq_one_letter_code
_entity_poly.pdbx_strand_id
1 'polypeptide(L)'
;VVLSDLGELQAEATKAHIAMNQPALGSARGAASYATLDWDRLPDRAAFGYFDVVFAGDVIWHETLVEPFLKALSWAASGPGLGEAVLSHKVRDKESVDLFEK
;
A
#
# COMPACT_ATOMS: atom_id res chain seq x y z
N VAL A 1 4.61 -11.05 0.01
CA VAL A 1 4.02 -9.70 0.18
C VAL A 1 4.37 -8.87 -1.05
N VAL A 2 3.40 -8.15 -1.59
CA VAL A 2 3.64 -7.13 -2.61
C VAL A 2 3.53 -5.78 -1.93
N LEU A 3 4.60 -4.98 -1.96
CA LEU A 3 4.61 -3.59 -1.50
C LEU A 3 4.30 -2.68 -2.68
N SER A 4 3.45 -1.68 -2.49
CA SER A 4 3.01 -0.80 -3.57
C SER A 4 2.96 0.66 -3.17
N ASP A 5 3.27 1.52 -4.13
CA ASP A 5 3.17 2.98 -4.03
C ASP A 5 2.95 3.55 -5.46
N LEU A 6 2.72 4.87 -5.58
CA LEU A 6 2.53 5.57 -6.85
C LEU A 6 3.77 5.50 -7.76
N GLY A 7 4.97 5.35 -7.18
CA GLY A 7 6.22 5.16 -7.92
C GLY A 7 7.35 6.09 -7.51
N GLU A 8 8.22 6.39 -8.48
CA GLU A 8 9.29 7.40 -8.38
C GLU A 8 10.31 7.13 -7.27
N LEU A 9 10.60 8.14 -6.44
CA LEU A 9 11.60 8.08 -5.37
C LEU A 9 11.31 6.95 -4.38
N GLN A 10 10.04 6.65 -4.12
CA GLN A 10 9.66 5.61 -3.16
C GLN A 10 9.81 4.20 -3.71
N ALA A 11 9.75 4.02 -5.03
CA ALA A 11 10.01 2.73 -5.66
C ALA A 11 11.45 2.29 -5.40
N GLU A 12 12.43 3.17 -5.60
CA GLU A 12 13.84 2.84 -5.42
C GLU A 12 14.18 2.60 -3.94
N ALA A 13 13.68 3.44 -3.04
CA ALA A 13 13.86 3.24 -1.60
C ALA A 13 13.24 1.90 -1.13
N THR A 14 12.02 1.59 -1.58
CA THR A 14 11.34 0.34 -1.20
C THR A 14 12.08 -0.88 -1.72
N LYS A 15 12.52 -0.86 -2.99
CA LYS A 15 13.33 -1.96 -3.57
C LYS A 15 14.64 -2.14 -2.82
N ALA A 16 15.32 -1.05 -2.46
CA ALA A 16 16.55 -1.10 -1.67
C ALA A 16 16.29 -1.73 -0.28
N HIS A 17 15.22 -1.33 0.41
CA HIS A 17 14.84 -1.93 1.69
C HIS A 17 14.47 -3.41 1.58
N ILE A 18 13.77 -3.82 0.50
CA ILE A 18 13.52 -5.23 0.23
C ILE A 18 14.85 -5.98 0.08
N ALA A 19 15.79 -5.46 -0.71
CA ALA A 19 17.10 -6.07 -0.93
C ALA A 19 17.90 -6.22 0.39
N MET A 20 17.92 -5.16 1.21
CA MET A 20 18.59 -5.17 2.52
C MET A 20 18.00 -6.20 3.49
N ASN A 21 16.70 -6.50 3.38
CA ASN A 21 16.00 -7.42 4.28
C ASN A 21 15.90 -8.86 3.73
N GLN A 22 16.47 -9.17 2.55
CA GLN A 22 16.41 -10.52 1.97
C GLN A 22 16.85 -11.64 2.94
N PRO A 23 17.92 -11.50 3.76
CA PRO A 23 18.29 -12.54 4.71
C PRO A 23 17.19 -12.84 5.75
N ALA A 24 16.51 -11.80 6.24
CA ALA A 24 15.42 -11.94 7.22
C ALA A 24 14.17 -12.53 6.57
N LEU A 25 13.84 -12.09 5.34
CA LEU A 25 12.74 -12.65 4.54
C LEU A 25 12.95 -14.15 4.29
N GLY A 26 14.15 -14.54 3.85
CA GLY A 26 14.50 -15.93 3.62
C GLY A 26 14.42 -16.78 4.89
N SER A 27 14.87 -16.26 6.03
CA SER A 27 14.77 -16.94 7.33
C SER A 27 13.32 -17.18 7.77
N ALA A 28 12.42 -16.26 7.44
CA ALA A 28 10.98 -16.38 7.68
C ALA A 28 10.24 -17.22 6.61
N ARG A 29 10.96 -17.75 5.60
CA ARG A 29 10.39 -18.38 4.39
C ARG A 29 9.42 -17.46 3.64
N GLY A 30 9.60 -16.15 3.78
CA GLY A 30 8.81 -15.12 3.13
C GLY A 30 9.48 -14.59 1.87
N ALA A 31 8.71 -13.86 1.08
CA ALA A 31 9.19 -13.10 -0.06
C ALA A 31 8.49 -11.75 -0.11
N ALA A 32 9.22 -10.73 -0.58
CA ALA A 32 8.71 -9.40 -0.82
C ALA A 32 9.07 -8.94 -2.23
N SER A 33 8.15 -8.26 -2.89
CA SER A 33 8.36 -7.59 -4.17
C SER A 33 7.75 -6.19 -4.14
N TYR A 34 8.13 -5.36 -5.10
CA TYR A 34 7.53 -4.05 -5.31
C TYR A 34 6.73 -4.04 -6.60
N ALA A 35 5.54 -3.43 -6.57
CA ALA A 35 4.74 -3.14 -7.75
C ALA A 35 4.11 -1.75 -7.65
N THR A 36 4.14 -0.98 -8.73
CA THR A 36 3.48 0.33 -8.76
C THR A 36 1.97 0.16 -8.74
N LEU A 37 1.29 0.94 -7.89
CA LEU A 37 -0.16 0.98 -7.81
C LEU A 37 -0.61 2.45 -7.76
N ASP A 38 -1.03 2.97 -8.90
CA ASP A 38 -1.69 4.27 -9.01
C ASP A 38 -3.19 4.08 -8.70
N TRP A 39 -3.68 4.76 -7.65
CA TRP A 39 -5.08 4.67 -7.24
C TRP A 39 -6.05 5.29 -8.23
N ASP A 40 -5.59 6.25 -9.04
CA ASP A 40 -6.39 6.87 -10.09
C ASP A 40 -6.41 6.02 -11.37
N ARG A 41 -5.47 5.07 -11.49
CA ARG A 41 -5.29 4.21 -12.67
C ARG A 41 -4.97 2.78 -12.26
N LEU A 42 -5.96 2.13 -11.66
CA LEU A 42 -5.84 0.76 -11.18
C LEU A 42 -5.47 -0.19 -12.33
N PRO A 43 -4.46 -1.07 -12.14
CA PRO A 43 -4.03 -2.00 -13.18
C PRO A 43 -5.02 -3.15 -13.33
N ASP A 44 -4.80 -3.97 -14.35
CA ASP A 44 -5.51 -5.24 -14.47
C ASP A 44 -5.24 -6.14 -13.23
N ARG A 45 -6.32 -6.67 -12.66
CA ARG A 45 -6.27 -7.49 -11.45
C ARG A 45 -5.49 -8.79 -11.68
N ALA A 46 -5.73 -9.49 -12.78
CA ALA A 46 -5.10 -10.78 -13.03
C ALA A 46 -3.58 -10.64 -13.18
N ALA A 47 -3.12 -9.55 -13.78
CA ALA A 47 -1.70 -9.23 -13.88
C ALA A 47 -1.06 -8.85 -12.53
N PHE A 48 -1.80 -8.17 -11.65
CA PHE A 48 -1.28 -7.71 -10.35
C PHE A 48 -1.32 -8.79 -9.26
N GLY A 49 -2.31 -9.67 -9.31
CA GLY A 49 -2.47 -10.79 -8.39
C GLY A 49 -3.60 -10.62 -7.36
N TYR A 50 -3.71 -11.65 -6.52
CA TYR A 50 -4.73 -11.80 -5.49
C TYR A 50 -4.07 -11.94 -4.12
N PHE A 51 -4.73 -11.42 -3.10
CA PHE A 51 -4.16 -11.29 -1.77
C PHE A 51 -5.14 -11.80 -0.72
N ASP A 52 -4.65 -12.62 0.21
CA ASP A 52 -5.43 -13.06 1.37
C ASP A 52 -5.59 -11.92 2.40
N VAL A 53 -4.59 -11.05 2.48
CA VAL A 53 -4.55 -9.90 3.39
C VAL A 53 -4.07 -8.66 2.64
N VAL A 54 -4.80 -7.55 2.81
CA VAL A 54 -4.41 -6.22 2.33
C VAL A 54 -4.20 -5.31 3.54
N PHE A 55 -3.10 -4.57 3.60
CA PHE A 55 -2.84 -3.65 4.71
C PHE A 55 -2.35 -2.29 4.22
N ALA A 56 -2.73 -1.24 4.97
CA ALA A 56 -2.31 0.13 4.72
C ALA A 56 -2.04 0.87 6.04
N GLY A 57 -0.99 1.69 6.08
CA GLY A 57 -0.56 2.44 7.25
C GLY A 57 -0.44 3.93 6.94
N ASP A 58 -1.23 4.76 7.62
CA ASP A 58 -1.25 6.23 7.54
C ASP A 58 -1.30 6.81 6.11
N VAL A 59 -2.07 6.17 5.23
CA VAL A 59 -2.12 6.50 3.79
C VAL A 59 -3.09 7.64 3.44
N ILE A 60 -4.04 7.96 4.33
CA ILE A 60 -5.07 8.99 4.12
C ILE A 60 -4.66 10.27 4.83
N TRP A 61 -3.74 11.04 4.26
CA TRP A 61 -3.22 12.22 4.94
C TRP A 61 -3.99 13.52 4.64
N HIS A 62 -4.83 13.49 3.61
CA HIS A 62 -5.69 14.57 3.14
C HIS A 62 -7.04 14.00 2.68
N GLU A 63 -8.13 14.75 2.83
CA GLU A 63 -9.50 14.27 2.56
C GLU A 63 -9.69 13.81 1.10
N THR A 64 -9.01 14.43 0.15
CA THR A 64 -9.07 14.06 -1.28
C THR A 64 -8.55 12.65 -1.56
N LEU A 65 -7.81 12.03 -0.64
CA LEU A 65 -7.27 10.69 -0.78
C LEU A 65 -8.25 9.60 -0.35
N VAL A 66 -9.33 9.96 0.37
CA VAL A 66 -10.30 9.00 0.90
C VAL A 66 -10.92 8.19 -0.24
N GLU A 67 -11.49 8.86 -1.25
CA GLU A 67 -12.16 8.16 -2.34
C GLU A 67 -11.21 7.33 -3.21
N PRO A 68 -10.07 7.85 -3.70
CA PRO A 68 -9.10 7.04 -4.45
C PRO A 68 -8.60 5.83 -3.64
N PHE A 69 -8.29 6.03 -2.35
CA PHE A 69 -7.85 4.93 -1.50
C PHE A 69 -8.95 3.87 -1.31
N LEU A 70 -10.19 4.26 -1.05
CA LEU A 70 -11.30 3.29 -0.91
C LEU A 70 -11.53 2.50 -2.19
N LYS A 71 -11.38 3.13 -3.37
CA LYS A 71 -11.43 2.43 -4.67
C LYS A 71 -10.28 1.43 -4.79
N ALA A 72 -9.05 1.84 -4.48
CA ALA A 72 -7.88 0.98 -4.53
C ALA A 72 -7.95 -0.19 -3.52
N LEU A 73 -8.43 0.06 -2.30
CA LEU A 73 -8.64 -0.96 -1.27
C LEU A 73 -9.72 -1.95 -1.70
N SER A 74 -10.88 -1.46 -2.16
CA SER A 74 -11.97 -2.31 -2.64
C SER A 74 -11.53 -3.16 -3.83
N TRP A 75 -10.77 -2.56 -4.75
CA TRP A 75 -10.12 -3.29 -5.83
C TRP A 75 -9.21 -4.36 -5.25
N ALA A 76 -8.21 -4.03 -4.42
CA ALA A 76 -7.23 -4.96 -3.83
C ALA A 76 -7.89 -6.14 -3.08
N ALA A 77 -9.01 -5.85 -2.42
CA ALA A 77 -9.83 -6.78 -1.67
C ALA A 77 -10.77 -7.63 -2.54
N SER A 78 -10.99 -7.32 -3.82
CA SER A 78 -11.99 -8.01 -4.64
C SER A 78 -11.55 -9.38 -5.19
N GLY A 79 -10.38 -9.88 -4.81
CA GLY A 79 -9.82 -11.14 -5.29
C GLY A 79 -10.44 -12.37 -4.63
N PRO A 80 -10.50 -13.54 -5.32
CA PRO A 80 -10.78 -14.80 -4.64
C PRO A 80 -9.75 -15.06 -3.53
N GLY A 81 -10.24 -15.51 -2.38
CA GLY A 81 -9.40 -15.86 -1.24
C GLY A 81 -9.10 -14.73 -0.25
N LEU A 82 -9.61 -13.51 -0.45
CA LEU A 82 -9.45 -12.46 0.56
C LEU A 82 -10.03 -12.90 1.90
N GLY A 83 -9.21 -12.84 2.95
CA GLY A 83 -9.61 -12.96 4.34
C GLY A 83 -9.82 -11.61 5.03
N GLU A 84 -8.86 -10.67 4.92
CA GLU A 84 -8.85 -9.47 5.75
C GLU A 84 -8.26 -8.22 5.08
N ALA A 85 -8.82 -7.05 5.42
CA ALA A 85 -8.25 -5.74 5.11
C ALA A 85 -7.96 -4.97 6.41
N VAL A 86 -6.70 -4.59 6.63
CA VAL A 86 -6.24 -3.90 7.84
C VAL A 86 -5.82 -2.47 7.51
N LEU A 87 -6.50 -1.49 8.08
CA LEU A 87 -6.12 -0.08 7.99
C LEU A 87 -5.67 0.41 9.36
N SER A 88 -4.43 0.87 9.46
CA SER A 88 -3.95 1.65 10.59
C SER A 88 -3.79 3.10 10.16
N HIS A 89 -4.43 4.03 10.85
CA HIS A 89 -4.38 5.45 10.51
C HIS A 89 -4.36 6.31 11.77
N LYS A 90 -3.59 7.40 11.73
CA LYS A 90 -3.56 8.38 12.82
C LYS A 90 -4.80 9.26 12.70
N VAL A 91 -5.55 9.45 13.80
CA VAL A 91 -6.61 10.47 13.82
C VAL A 91 -5.96 11.84 13.63
N ARG A 92 -6.36 12.55 12.57
CA ARG A 92 -5.88 13.90 12.28
C ARG A 92 -6.93 14.89 12.76
N ASP A 93 -6.62 15.58 13.83
CA ASP A 93 -7.34 16.77 14.26
C ASP A 93 -6.87 18.00 13.47
N LYS A 94 -7.57 19.13 13.65
CA LYS A 94 -7.34 20.37 12.89
C LYS A 94 -5.88 20.84 12.95
N GLU A 95 -5.22 20.70 14.12
CA GLU A 95 -3.80 21.04 14.28
C GLU A 95 -2.86 20.13 13.48
N SER A 96 -3.20 18.85 13.30
CA SER A 96 -2.39 17.90 12.53
C SER A 96 -2.45 18.14 11.01
N VAL A 97 -3.57 18.69 10.50
CA VAL A 97 -3.77 19.00 9.08
C VAL A 97 -3.05 20.30 8.69
N ASP A 98 -3.16 21.34 9.53
CA ASP A 98 -2.57 22.67 9.31
C ASP A 98 -1.02 22.67 9.19
N LEU A 99 -0.35 21.59 9.59
CA LEU A 99 1.11 21.43 9.48
C LEU A 99 1.59 21.12 8.05
N PHE A 100 0.71 20.59 7.18
CA PHE A 100 1.08 20.13 5.83
C PHE A 100 0.48 20.97 4.70
N GLU A 101 -0.47 21.86 4.99
CA GLU A 101 -1.23 22.65 4.00
C GLU A 101 -0.81 24.14 3.93
N LYS A 102 0.38 24.52 4.40
CA LYS A 102 0.88 25.91 4.32
C LYS A 102 1.64 26.21 3.03
#